data_AF-A0A712CL79-F1
#
_entry.id   AF-A0A712CL79-F1
#
_cell.length_a   1.000
_cell.length_b   1.000
_cell.length_c   1.000
_cell.angle_alpha   90.00
_cell.angle_beta   90.00
_cell.angle_gamma   90.00
#
_symmetry.space_group_name_H-M   'P 1'
#
loop_
_entity.id
_entity.type
_entity.pdbx_description
1 polymer ?
#
loop_
_entity_poly.entity_id
_entity_poly.type
_entity_poly.pdbx_seq_one_letter_code
_entity_poly.pdbx_strand_id
1 'polypeptide(L)' 'MKDSVNILFVCGYGVGSSVMLQTVVKKALAKYDFSFDMEHTAAGEVGGFTDWADIYA' A
#
# COMPACT_ATOMS: atom_id res chain seq x y z
N MET A 1 -11.73 -15.54 3.59
CA MET A 1 -10.99 -14.60 2.74
C MET A 1 -11.16 -13.23 3.38
N LYS A 2 -10.10 -12.40 3.48
CA LYS A 2 -10.27 -11.03 3.98
C LYS A 2 -11.19 -10.27 3.02
N ASP A 3 -12.09 -9.45 3.58
CA ASP A 3 -13.04 -8.65 2.79
C ASP A 3 -12.40 -7.38 2.18
N SER A 4 -11.21 -7.01 2.67
CA SER A 4 -10.40 -5.88 2.20
C SER A 4 -8.99 -6.33 1.82
N VAL A 5 -8.44 -5.73 0.76
CA VAL A 5 -7.05 -5.94 0.32
C VAL A 5 -6.16 -4.82 0.88
N ASN A 6 -5.13 -5.20 1.63
CA ASN A 6 -4.18 -4.27 2.20
C ASN A 6 -2.95 -4.12 1.30
N ILE A 7 -2.66 -2.90 0.85
CA ILE A 7 -1.55 -2.59 -0.04
C ILE A 7 -0.51 -1.75 0.71
N LEU A 8 0.74 -2.21 0.75
CA LEU A 8 1.86 -1.48 1.34
C LEU A 8 2.80 -0.96 0.26
N PHE A 9 2.98 0.36 0.21
CA PHE A 9 3.93 1.00 -0.67
C PHE A 9 5.28 1.19 0.01
N VAL A 10 6.33 0.58 -0.54
CA VAL A 10 7.67 0.55 0.05
C VAL A 10 8.60 1.42 -0.79
N CYS A 11 9.31 2.34 -0.14
CA CYS A 11 10.37 3.08 -0.80
C CYS A 11 11.69 2.98 -0.02
N GLY A 12 12.78 2.68 -0.73
CA GLY A 12 14.10 2.43 -0.15
C GLY A 12 14.83 3.69 0.32
N TYR A 13 14.44 4.87 -0.14
CA TYR A 13 15.17 6.13 0.10
C TYR A 13 14.28 7.28 0.61
N GLY A 14 13.14 6.95 1.23
CA GLY A 14 12.17 7.92 1.77
C GLY A 14 10.73 7.44 1.55
N VAL A 15 9.74 8.33 1.71
CA VAL A 15 8.31 8.01 1.48
C VAL A 15 7.67 8.87 0.37
N GLY A 16 8.43 9.75 -0.27
CA GLY A 16 7.86 10.70 -1.25
C GLY A 16 7.27 10.03 -2.49
N SER A 17 7.98 9.06 -3.06
CA SER A 17 7.51 8.32 -4.24
C SER A 17 6.38 7.34 -3.91
N SER A 18 6.41 6.70 -2.74
CA SER A 18 5.34 5.81 -2.29
C SER A 18 4.04 6.56 -2.02
N VAL A 19 4.08 7.78 -1.48
CA VAL A 19 2.90 8.65 -1.30
C VAL A 19 2.27 9.06 -2.65
N MET A 20 3.10 9.43 -3.62
CA MET A 20 2.62 9.77 -4.96
C MET A 20 1.98 8.55 -5.65
N LEU A 21 2.60 7.39 -5.53
CA LEU A 21 2.07 6.13 -6.06
C LEU A 21 0.74 5.77 -5.40
N GLN A 22 0.63 5.88 -4.08
CA GLN A 22 -0.61 5.65 -3.33
C GLN A 22 -1.77 6.50 -3.87
N THR A 23 -1.51 7.77 -4.19
CA THR A 23 -2.52 8.67 -4.75
C THR A 23 -3.01 8.21 -6.13
N VAL A 24 -2.10 7.79 -7.00
CA VAL A 24 -2.44 7.32 -8.35
C VAL A 24 -3.20 5.99 -8.27
N VAL A 25 -2.73 5.04 -7.45
CA VAL A 25 -3.37 3.75 -7.28
C VAL A 25 -4.76 3.91 -6.67
N LYS A 26 -4.93 4.76 -5.65
CA LYS A 26 -6.26 5.05 -5.07
C LYS A 26 -7.24 5.56 -6.11
N LYS A 27 -6.82 6.48 -6.99
CA LYS A 27 -7.66 6.95 -8.11
C LYS A 27 -7.98 5.85 -9.10
N ALA A 28 -7.01 4.99 -9.43
CA ALA A 28 -7.21 3.88 -10.35
C ALA A 28 -8.13 2.79 -9.76
N LEU A 29 -8.09 2.57 -8.45
CA LEU A 29 -8.91 1.57 -7.77
C LEU A 29 -10.34 2.03 -7.50
N ALA A 30 -10.60 3.34 -7.44
CA ALA A 30 -11.93 3.90 -7.24
C ALA A 30 -12.98 3.49 -8.30
N LYS A 31 -12.55 2.92 -9.44
CA LYS A 31 -13.44 2.39 -10.48
C LYS A 31 -13.90 0.94 -10.22
N TYR A 32 -13.32 0.28 -9.23
CA TYR A 32 -13.67 -1.09 -8.85
C TYR A 32 -14.41 -1.06 -7.52
N ASP A 33 -15.40 -1.94 -7.40
CA ASP A 33 -16.21 -2.07 -6.19
C ASP A 33 -15.62 -3.15 -5.27
N PHE A 34 -14.49 -2.84 -4.63
CA PHE A 34 -13.91 -3.67 -3.58
C PHE A 34 -13.25 -2.84 -2.49
N SER A 35 -13.19 -3.39 -1.28
CA SER A 35 -12.58 -2.73 -0.12
C SER A 35 -11.06 -2.87 -0.19
N PHE A 36 -10.36 -1.75 0.05
CA PHE A 36 -8.91 -1.74 0.12
C PHE A 36 -8.43 -0.73 1.16
N ASP A 37 -7.33 -1.06 1.81
CA ASP A 37 -6.56 -0.14 2.65
C ASP A 37 -5.14 0.01 2.09
N MET A 38 -4.56 1.20 2.27
CA MET A 38 -3.27 1.55 1.70
C MET A 38 -2.40 2.25 2.74
N GLU A 39 -1.20 1.72 2.93
CA GLU A 39 -0.16 2.31 3.78
C GLU A 39 1.14 2.48 3.00
N HIS A 40 2.04 3.30 3.52
CA HIS A 40 3.38 3.44 2.97
C HIS A 40 4.44 3.38 4.06
N THR A 41 5.61 2.84 3.73
CA THR A 41 6.70 2.68 4.69
C THR A 41 8.06 2.76 4.01
N ALA A 42 9.10 2.96 4.81
CA ALA A 42 10.48 2.82 4.36
C ALA A 42 10.86 1.33 4.28
N ALA A 43 11.78 0.96 3.39
CA ALA A 43 12.22 -0.43 3.23
C ALA A 43 12.71 -1.08 4.55
N GLY A 44 13.30 -0.29 5.45
CA GLY A 44 13.77 -0.77 6.76
C GLY A 44 12.65 -1.11 7.76
N GLU A 45 11.42 -0.67 7.52
CA GLU A 45 10.28 -0.79 8.44
C GLU A 45 9.21 -1.79 7.94
N VAL A 46 9.41 -2.39 6.76
CA VAL A 46 8.49 -3.35 6.13
C VAL A 46 8.13 -4.52 7.06
N GLY A 47 9.06 -4.93 7.94
CA GLY A 47 8.84 -5.99 8.92
C GLY A 47 7.63 -5.76 9.85
N GLY A 48 7.24 -4.50 10.09
CA GLY A 48 6.06 -4.18 10.90
C GLY A 48 4.71 -4.49 10.22
N PHE A 49 4.73 -4.78 8.92
CA PHE A 49 3.53 -4.93 8.10
C PHE A 49 3.36 -6.34 7.53
N THR A 50 4.22 -7.31 7.88
CA THR A 50 4.22 -8.65 7.27
C THR A 50 2.92 -9.41 7.41
N ASP A 51 2.24 -9.24 8.56
CA ASP A 51 0.95 -9.89 8.84
C ASP A 51 -0.25 -9.07 8.33
N TRP A 52 -0.02 -7.80 8.01
CA TRP A 52 -1.05 -6.87 7.58
C TRP A 52 -1.17 -6.79 6.06
N ALA A 53 -0.05 -6.62 5.36
CA ALA A 53 0.01 -6.34 3.93
C ALA A 53 -0.22 -7.61 3.09
N ASP A 54 -1.18 -7.53 2.18
CA ASP A 54 -1.47 -8.58 1.21
C ASP A 54 -0.69 -8.34 -0.10
N ILE A 55 -0.35 -7.07 -0.41
CA ILE A 55 0.43 -6.65 -1.58
C ILE A 55 1.54 -5.68 -1.17
N TYR A 56 2.74 -5.87 -1.71
CA TYR A 56 3.89 -4.95 -1.57
C TYR A 56 4.20 -4.30 -2.93
N ALA A 57 4.31 -2.98 -2.95
CA ALA A 57 4.50 -2.19 -4.17
C ALA A 57 5.58 -1.12 -4.03
#